data_AF-A0A8T5PWR0-F1
#
_entry.id   AF-A0A8T5PWR0-F1
#
_cell.length_a   1.000
_cell.length_b   1.000
_cell.length_c   1.000
_cell.angle_alpha   90.00
_cell.angle_beta   90.00
_cell.angle_gamma   90.00
#
_symmetry.space_group_name_H-M   'P 1'
#
loop_
_entity.id
_entity.type
_entity.pdbx_description
1 polymer ?
#
loop_
_entity_poly.entity_id
_entity_poly.type
_entity_poly.pdbx_seq_one_letter_code
_entity_poly.pdbx_strand_id
1 'polypeptide(L)'
;MKKGYFFVLDAFVALTVVVLSLVLIFSFHTQKPYQIQSITLSDDTMDVLSSMKVYEINNEWVFSQYTNGSQNISNPDSTLLEQAAIFYLTNRVELGDRFVGEVTSGILPERYGSLLRLYNSTNEYNVLINSGDVTQDDARMLVVSKRLLLVMADDEQLLSPIIAEVRVWE
;
A
#
# COMPACT_ATOMS: atom_id res chain seq x y z
N MET A 1 -43.41 43.56 -37.44
CA MET A 1 -41.98 43.40 -37.09
C MET A 1 -41.72 43.11 -35.59
N LYS A 2 -42.46 43.69 -34.63
CA LYS A 2 -42.22 43.48 -33.18
C LYS A 2 -42.32 42.01 -32.68
N LYS A 3 -43.11 41.16 -33.37
CA LYS A 3 -43.28 39.74 -32.98
C LYS A 3 -42.07 38.85 -33.28
N GLY A 4 -41.26 39.18 -34.29
CA GLY A 4 -40.07 38.40 -34.64
C GLY A 4 -38.94 38.53 -33.61
N TYR A 5 -38.87 39.68 -32.93
CA TYR A 5 -37.86 39.91 -31.90
C TYR A 5 -38.04 38.99 -30.68
N PHE A 6 -39.29 38.77 -30.24
CA PHE A 6 -39.59 37.86 -29.14
C PHE A 6 -39.27 36.41 -29.49
N PHE A 7 -39.49 35.99 -30.74
CA PHE A 7 -39.15 34.65 -31.20
C PHE A 7 -37.63 34.41 -31.19
N VAL A 8 -36.84 35.38 -31.67
CA VAL A 8 -35.37 35.27 -31.66
C VAL A 8 -34.81 35.29 -30.25
N LEU A 9 -35.38 36.11 -29.36
CA LEU A 9 -34.97 36.17 -27.95
C LEU A 9 -35.24 34.84 -27.24
N ASP A 10 -36.42 34.25 -27.44
CA ASP A 10 -36.80 32.96 -26.86
C ASP A 10 -35.89 31.83 -27.37
N ALA A 11 -35.62 31.78 -28.67
CA ALA A 11 -34.69 30.82 -29.25
C ALA A 11 -33.27 30.97 -28.70
N PHE A 12 -32.82 32.21 -28.47
CA PHE A 12 -31.50 32.49 -27.89
C PHE A 12 -31.41 32.06 -26.43
N VAL A 13 -32.45 32.31 -25.63
CA VAL A 13 -32.54 31.86 -24.23
C VAL A 13 -32.52 30.34 -24.17
N ALA A 14 -33.33 29.67 -25.00
CA ALA A 14 -33.36 28.21 -25.07
C ALA A 14 -31.99 27.61 -25.45
N LEU A 15 -31.31 28.18 -26.46
CA LEU A 15 -29.97 27.75 -26.85
C LEU A 15 -28.96 27.92 -25.70
N THR A 16 -29.02 29.06 -24.99
CA THR A 16 -28.13 29.34 -23.86
C THR A 16 -28.30 28.31 -22.73
N VAL A 17 -29.55 27.96 -22.41
CA VAL A 17 -29.85 26.93 -21.41
C VAL A 17 -29.27 25.58 -21.83
N VAL A 18 -29.47 25.16 -23.09
CA VAL A 18 -28.93 23.89 -23.61
C VAL A 18 -27.40 23.86 -23.56
N VAL A 19 -26.73 24.95 -23.98
CA VAL A 19 -25.27 25.04 -23.94
C VAL A 19 -24.75 25.00 -22.50
N LEU A 20 -25.37 25.72 -21.58
CA LEU A 20 -24.97 25.69 -20.16
C LEU A 20 -25.18 24.30 -19.54
N SER A 21 -26.29 23.63 -19.86
CA SER A 21 -26.52 22.25 -19.41
C SER A 21 -25.44 21.28 -19.94
N LEU A 22 -25.06 21.40 -21.22
CA LEU A 22 -23.98 20.59 -21.79
C LEU A 22 -22.64 20.89 -21.12
N VAL A 23 -22.30 22.17 -20.92
CA VAL A 23 -21.06 22.57 -20.23
C VAL A 23 -21.02 22.01 -18.81
N LEU A 24 -22.13 22.05 -18.07
CA LEU A 24 -22.20 21.46 -16.74
C LEU A 24 -22.01 19.94 -16.80
N ILE A 25 -22.71 19.22 -17.69
CA ILE A 25 -22.57 17.77 -17.84
C ILE A 25 -21.11 17.39 -18.16
N PHE A 26 -20.45 18.14 -19.06
CA PHE A 26 -19.05 17.91 -19.39
C PHE A 26 -18.08 18.34 -18.27
N SER A 27 -18.42 19.37 -17.51
CA SER A 27 -17.63 19.81 -16.35
C SER A 27 -17.71 18.83 -15.18
N PHE A 28 -18.79 18.04 -15.09
CA PHE A 28 -18.96 16.98 -14.09
C PHE A 28 -18.30 15.65 -14.49
N HIS A 29 -17.37 15.63 -15.45
CA HIS A 29 -16.54 14.44 -15.67
C HIS A 29 -15.73 14.17 -14.40
N THR A 30 -16.28 13.25 -13.61
CA THR A 30 -15.83 12.95 -12.26
C THR A 30 -14.45 12.33 -12.40
N GLN A 31 -13.42 13.02 -11.92
CA GLN A 31 -12.12 12.41 -11.65
C GLN A 31 -12.35 11.40 -10.53
N LYS A 32 -12.82 10.19 -10.88
CA LYS A 32 -12.67 9.06 -9.98
C LYS A 32 -11.16 8.87 -9.83
N PRO A 33 -10.60 8.89 -8.60
CA PRO A 33 -9.21 8.50 -8.43
C PRO A 33 -9.02 7.14 -9.10
N TYR A 34 -8.01 7.03 -9.95
CA TYR A 34 -7.74 5.81 -10.71
C TYR A 34 -7.47 4.69 -9.70
N GLN A 35 -8.45 3.82 -9.49
CA GLN A 35 -8.36 2.64 -8.60
C GLN A 35 -7.12 1.77 -8.91
N ILE A 36 -6.60 1.88 -10.13
CA ILE A 36 -5.36 1.24 -10.58
C ILE A 36 -4.18 1.58 -9.66
N GLN A 37 -4.09 2.80 -9.13
CA GLN A 37 -2.90 3.22 -8.38
C GLN A 37 -2.73 2.47 -7.05
N SER A 38 -3.78 2.29 -6.25
CA SER A 38 -3.68 1.52 -5.00
C SER A 38 -3.50 0.03 -5.25
N ILE A 39 -4.02 -0.49 -6.37
CA ILE A 39 -3.76 -1.86 -6.82
C ILE A 39 -2.27 -2.05 -7.08
N THR A 40 -1.71 -1.21 -7.96
CA THR A 40 -0.28 -1.23 -8.28
C THR A 40 0.58 -1.03 -7.04
N LEU A 41 0.24 -0.10 -6.14
CA LEU A 41 1.02 0.11 -4.92
C LEU A 41 1.02 -1.10 -3.98
N SER A 42 -0.13 -1.77 -3.82
CA SER A 42 -0.22 -2.97 -2.96
C SER A 42 0.61 -4.13 -3.53
N ASP A 43 0.51 -4.35 -4.85
CA ASP A 43 1.27 -5.40 -5.53
C ASP A 43 2.76 -5.07 -5.59
N ASP A 44 3.16 -3.86 -5.98
CA ASP A 44 4.56 -3.43 -6.03
C ASP A 44 5.22 -3.51 -4.65
N THR A 45 4.51 -3.10 -3.59
CA THR A 45 5.02 -3.21 -2.21
C THR A 45 5.20 -4.68 -1.82
N MET A 46 4.21 -5.53 -2.13
CA MET A 46 4.32 -6.97 -1.88
C MET A 46 5.48 -7.60 -2.67
N ASP A 47 5.67 -7.20 -3.91
CA ASP A 47 6.73 -7.68 -4.80
C ASP A 47 8.10 -7.30 -4.25
N VAL A 48 8.30 -6.02 -3.91
CA VAL A 48 9.54 -5.55 -3.27
C VAL A 48 9.84 -6.34 -2.01
N LEU A 49 8.86 -6.46 -1.09
CA LEU A 49 9.07 -7.17 0.17
C LEU A 49 9.44 -8.65 -0.04
N SER A 50 8.84 -9.30 -1.04
CA SER A 50 9.00 -10.74 -1.26
C SER A 50 10.10 -11.12 -2.25
N SER A 51 10.70 -10.17 -2.99
CA SER A 51 11.83 -10.45 -3.89
C SER A 51 13.14 -9.84 -3.43
N MET A 52 13.11 -8.65 -2.83
CA MET A 52 14.33 -7.95 -2.41
C MET A 52 14.95 -8.67 -1.21
N LYS A 53 16.27 -8.84 -1.26
CA LYS A 53 17.05 -9.45 -0.17
C LYS A 53 17.46 -8.41 0.86
N VAL A 54 17.66 -8.84 2.10
CA VAL A 54 18.06 -7.94 3.19
C VAL A 54 19.37 -7.21 2.88
N TYR A 55 20.35 -7.89 2.26
CA TYR A 55 21.62 -7.25 1.90
C TYR A 55 21.52 -6.23 0.75
N GLU A 56 20.43 -6.23 -0.02
CA GLU A 56 20.23 -5.32 -1.16
C GLU A 56 19.76 -3.94 -0.70
N ILE A 57 19.26 -3.82 0.53
CA ILE A 57 18.81 -2.54 1.08
C ILE A 57 20.01 -1.72 1.53
N ASN A 58 20.08 -0.51 0.97
CA ASN A 58 21.01 0.52 1.42
C ASN A 58 20.42 1.32 2.61
N ASN A 59 20.32 0.68 3.78
CA ASN A 59 19.88 1.30 5.04
C ASN A 59 20.90 0.96 6.15
N GLU A 60 21.47 1.99 6.78
CA GLU A 60 22.52 1.86 7.80
C GLU A 60 22.06 1.05 9.02
N TRP A 61 20.82 1.25 9.45
CA TRP A 61 20.25 0.50 10.56
C TRP A 61 20.10 -0.98 10.21
N VAL A 62 19.54 -1.30 9.03
CA VAL A 62 19.39 -2.68 8.56
C VAL A 62 20.75 -3.36 8.42
N PHE A 63 21.74 -2.66 7.83
CA PHE A 63 23.11 -3.13 7.71
C PHE A 63 23.70 -3.50 9.09
N SER A 64 23.46 -2.68 10.11
CA SER A 64 23.93 -2.95 11.49
C SER A 64 23.29 -4.18 12.16
N GLN A 65 22.19 -4.71 11.62
CA GLN A 65 21.51 -5.88 12.21
C GLN A 65 22.15 -7.21 11.82
N TYR A 66 22.81 -7.30 10.65
CA TYR A 66 23.58 -8.48 10.23
C TYR A 66 25.10 -8.24 10.23
N THR A 67 25.55 -7.02 10.56
CA THR A 67 26.97 -6.68 10.75
C THR A 67 27.22 -6.15 12.17
N ASN A 68 28.47 -5.80 12.49
CA ASN A 68 28.82 -5.05 13.72
C ASN A 68 28.43 -5.70 15.07
N GLY A 69 28.21 -7.02 15.12
CA GLY A 69 28.07 -7.77 16.37
C GLY A 69 26.66 -7.83 16.98
N SER A 70 25.65 -7.19 16.37
CA SER A 70 24.24 -7.36 16.82
C SER A 70 23.68 -8.73 16.46
N GLN A 71 24.11 -9.32 15.33
CA GLN A 71 23.72 -10.65 14.83
C GLN A 71 22.21 -10.96 14.98
N ASN A 72 21.35 -9.94 14.85
CA ASN A 72 19.90 -10.11 14.93
C ASN A 72 19.35 -10.76 13.67
N ILE A 73 20.01 -10.49 12.54
CA ILE A 73 19.77 -11.11 11.23
C ILE A 73 20.94 -12.06 10.95
N SER A 74 20.63 -13.34 10.94
CA SER A 74 21.55 -14.45 10.71
C SER A 74 21.78 -14.73 9.22
N ASN A 75 20.71 -14.66 8.42
CA ASN A 75 20.73 -14.92 6.99
C ASN A 75 20.30 -13.68 6.19
N PRO A 76 21.24 -12.83 5.75
CA PRO A 76 20.93 -11.65 4.95
C PRO A 76 20.47 -11.98 3.51
N ASP A 77 20.61 -13.23 3.06
CA ASP A 77 20.05 -13.71 1.77
C ASP A 77 18.54 -13.98 1.85
N SER A 78 17.92 -13.82 3.02
CA SER A 78 16.46 -13.85 3.17
C SER A 78 15.84 -12.64 2.47
N THR A 79 14.63 -12.80 1.95
CA THR A 79 13.83 -11.67 1.48
C THR A 79 13.40 -10.80 2.66
N LEU A 80 13.00 -9.55 2.40
CA LEU A 80 12.52 -8.66 3.46
C LEU A 80 11.31 -9.24 4.18
N LEU A 81 10.41 -9.85 3.43
CA LEU A 81 9.19 -10.44 3.95
C LEU A 81 9.46 -11.69 4.80
N GLU A 82 10.41 -12.54 4.36
CA GLU A 82 10.89 -13.67 5.15
C GLU A 82 11.54 -13.19 6.45
N GLN A 83 12.42 -12.19 6.38
CA GLN A 83 13.11 -11.68 7.57
C GLN A 83 12.14 -11.03 8.57
N ALA A 84 11.15 -10.27 8.10
CA ALA A 84 10.07 -9.75 8.93
C ALA A 84 9.33 -10.90 9.63
N ALA A 85 8.94 -11.94 8.87
CA ALA A 85 8.27 -13.11 9.42
C ALA A 85 9.11 -13.86 10.46
N ILE A 86 10.43 -14.00 10.26
CA ILE A 86 11.36 -14.60 11.23
C ILE A 86 11.33 -13.81 12.54
N PHE A 87 11.34 -12.47 12.50
CA PHE A 87 11.26 -11.67 13.72
C PHE A 87 9.97 -11.92 14.50
N TYR A 88 8.81 -11.94 13.83
CA TYR A 88 7.55 -12.21 14.50
C TYR A 88 7.43 -13.64 15.03
N LEU A 89 7.85 -14.63 14.24
CA LEU A 89 7.83 -16.04 14.64
C LEU A 89 8.77 -16.36 15.80
N THR A 90 9.87 -15.61 15.92
CA THR A 90 10.83 -15.75 17.03
C THR A 90 10.53 -14.80 18.20
N ASN A 91 9.33 -14.23 18.25
CA ASN A 91 8.85 -13.35 19.32
C ASN A 91 9.69 -12.07 19.51
N ARG A 92 10.33 -11.59 18.43
CA ARG A 92 11.10 -10.34 18.37
C ARG A 92 10.29 -9.24 17.70
N VAL A 93 9.07 -9.00 18.22
CA VAL A 93 8.07 -8.10 17.61
C VAL A 93 8.60 -6.68 17.41
N GLU A 94 9.27 -6.10 18.42
CA GLU A 94 9.83 -4.74 18.32
C GLU A 94 10.87 -4.59 17.21
N LEU A 95 11.70 -5.63 17.00
CA LEU A 95 12.67 -5.65 15.90
C LEU A 95 11.96 -5.82 14.55
N GLY A 96 10.90 -6.62 14.50
CA GLY A 96 10.05 -6.77 13.32
C GLY A 96 9.42 -5.44 12.90
N ASP A 97 8.80 -4.74 13.85
CA ASP A 97 8.11 -3.47 13.58
C ASP A 97 9.09 -2.40 13.09
N ARG A 98 10.24 -2.29 13.75
CA ARG A 98 11.29 -1.38 13.34
C ARG A 98 11.87 -1.76 11.97
N PHE A 99 12.11 -3.05 11.74
CA PHE A 99 12.62 -3.53 10.46
C PHE A 99 11.67 -3.20 9.32
N VAL A 100 10.39 -3.53 9.46
CA VAL A 100 9.37 -3.20 8.46
C VAL A 100 9.33 -1.69 8.22
N GLY A 101 9.33 -0.86 9.26
CA GLY A 101 9.37 0.59 9.12
C GLY A 101 10.59 1.12 8.37
N GLU A 102 11.79 0.60 8.66
CA GLU A 102 13.04 1.01 8.02
C GLU A 102 13.12 0.59 6.55
N VAL A 103 12.63 -0.61 6.20
CA VAL A 103 12.66 -1.12 4.82
C VAL A 103 11.51 -0.58 3.95
N THR A 104 10.43 -0.11 4.56
CA THR A 104 9.28 0.47 3.84
C THR A 104 9.25 1.99 3.83
N SER A 105 10.19 2.63 4.54
CA SER A 105 10.35 4.08 4.58
C SER A 105 10.48 4.65 3.16
N GLY A 106 9.53 5.50 2.77
CA GLY A 106 9.51 6.17 1.48
C GLY A 106 9.03 5.33 0.28
N ILE A 107 8.60 4.07 0.48
CA ILE A 107 8.00 3.27 -0.61
C ILE A 107 6.63 3.83 -1.01
N LEU A 108 5.84 4.27 -0.02
CA LEU A 108 4.46 4.69 -0.23
C LEU A 108 4.30 6.21 -0.05
N PRO A 109 3.54 6.88 -0.93
CA PRO A 109 3.19 8.29 -0.72
C PRO A 109 2.38 8.49 0.56
N GLU A 110 2.60 9.61 1.24
CA GLU A 110 2.01 9.91 2.56
C GLU A 110 0.47 9.80 2.61
N ARG A 111 -0.22 10.14 1.51
CA ARG A 111 -1.69 10.08 1.42
C ARG A 111 -2.28 8.67 1.55
N TYR A 112 -1.51 7.63 1.20
CA TYR A 112 -1.97 6.24 1.23
C TYR A 112 -1.69 5.61 2.57
N GLY A 113 -2.72 5.10 3.22
CA GLY A 113 -2.51 4.25 4.39
C GLY A 113 -2.09 2.85 3.96
N SER A 114 -1.22 2.22 4.74
CA SER A 114 -0.71 0.89 4.44
C SER A 114 -0.35 0.09 5.67
N LEU A 115 -0.60 -1.22 5.60
CA LEU A 115 -0.38 -2.17 6.68
C LEU A 115 0.14 -3.49 6.12
N LEU A 116 1.19 -4.02 6.74
CA LEU A 116 1.63 -5.40 6.56
C LEU A 116 0.98 -6.27 7.64
N ARG A 117 0.26 -7.30 7.20
CA ARG A 117 -0.34 -8.30 8.08
C ARG A 117 0.32 -9.66 7.82
N LEU A 118 0.83 -10.28 8.87
CA LEU A 118 1.41 -11.62 8.83
C LEU A 118 0.62 -12.52 9.77
N TYR A 119 0.07 -13.61 9.26
CA TYR A 119 -0.71 -14.51 10.10
C TYR A 119 -0.65 -15.96 9.66
N ASN A 120 -0.92 -16.84 10.63
CA ASN A 120 -1.20 -18.25 10.42
C ASN A 120 -2.42 -18.65 11.25
N SER A 121 -2.61 -19.94 11.53
CA SER A 121 -3.75 -20.43 12.31
C SER A 121 -3.71 -20.02 13.80
N THR A 122 -2.57 -19.58 14.32
CA THR A 122 -2.34 -19.33 15.74
C THR A 122 -1.94 -17.90 16.07
N ASN A 123 -1.19 -17.25 15.18
CA ASN A 123 -0.58 -15.95 15.41
C ASN A 123 -1.02 -14.98 14.32
N GLU A 124 -1.16 -13.71 14.70
CA GLU A 124 -1.43 -12.59 13.81
C GLU A 124 -0.61 -11.39 14.25
N TYR A 125 0.10 -10.78 13.29
CA TYR A 125 0.93 -9.61 13.48
C TYR A 125 0.50 -8.55 12.47
N ASN A 126 0.32 -7.33 12.94
CA ASN A 126 -0.16 -6.19 12.17
C ASN A 126 0.82 -5.04 12.34
N VAL A 127 1.39 -4.57 11.24
CA VAL A 127 2.43 -3.53 11.23
C VAL A 127 1.97 -2.40 10.35
N LEU A 128 1.78 -1.23 10.95
CA LEU A 128 1.44 -0.03 10.21
C LEU A 128 2.69 0.44 9.44
N ILE A 129 2.61 0.45 8.12
CA ILE A 129 3.66 0.99 7.24
C ILE A 129 3.47 2.50 7.10
N ASN A 130 2.24 2.93 6.81
CA ASN A 130 1.88 4.34 6.69
C ASN A 130 0.46 4.55 7.22
N SER A 131 0.22 5.63 7.97
CA SER A 131 -1.13 5.95 8.47
C SER A 131 -2.08 6.42 7.38
N GLY A 132 -1.56 7.04 6.32
CA GLY A 132 -2.38 7.69 5.30
C GLY A 132 -3.07 8.96 5.81
N ASP A 133 -3.87 9.57 4.92
CA ASP A 133 -4.74 10.71 5.27
C ASP A 133 -6.05 10.28 5.95
N VAL A 134 -6.46 9.02 5.75
CA VAL A 134 -7.69 8.45 6.30
C VAL A 134 -7.42 7.10 6.97
N THR A 135 -8.29 6.73 7.91
CA THR A 135 -8.23 5.40 8.54
C THR A 135 -8.69 4.32 7.56
N GLN A 136 -8.32 3.06 7.81
CA GLN A 136 -8.77 1.94 6.99
C GLN A 136 -10.30 1.79 7.01
N ASP A 137 -10.96 2.12 8.12
CA ASP A 137 -12.42 1.99 8.27
C ASP A 137 -13.18 3.08 7.52
N ASP A 138 -12.57 4.27 7.37
CA ASP A 138 -13.14 5.41 6.64
C ASP A 138 -12.72 5.42 5.15
N ALA A 139 -11.87 4.49 4.73
CA ALA A 139 -11.31 4.46 3.39
C ALA A 139 -12.40 4.22 2.34
N ARG A 140 -12.29 4.94 1.22
CA ARG A 140 -13.19 4.73 0.07
C ARG A 140 -12.77 3.51 -0.73
N MET A 141 -11.50 3.12 -0.61
CA MET A 141 -10.94 1.96 -1.26
C MET A 141 -9.92 1.26 -0.36
N LEU A 142 -9.99 -0.06 -0.34
CA LEU A 142 -9.01 -0.94 0.29
C LEU A 142 -8.59 -2.00 -0.73
N VAL A 143 -7.29 -2.06 -0.98
CA VAL A 143 -6.67 -3.09 -1.82
C VAL A 143 -5.83 -3.99 -0.94
N VAL A 144 -5.88 -5.30 -1.22
CA VAL A 144 -5.10 -6.30 -0.50
C VAL A 144 -4.35 -7.18 -1.49
N SER A 145 -3.04 -7.21 -1.38
CA SER A 145 -2.16 -8.18 -2.05
C SER A 145 -1.74 -9.25 -1.05
N LYS A 146 -1.79 -10.53 -1.43
CA LYS A 146 -1.53 -11.66 -0.54
C LYS A 146 -0.49 -12.61 -1.11
N ARG A 147 0.40 -13.13 -0.25
CA ARG A 147 1.36 -14.19 -0.60
C ARG A 147 1.47 -15.22 0.52
N LEU A 148 1.66 -16.47 0.13
CA LEU A 148 2.02 -17.56 1.05
C LEU A 148 3.54 -17.59 1.17
N LEU A 149 4.05 -17.56 2.39
CA LEU A 149 5.46 -17.67 2.72
C LEU A 149 5.74 -18.99 3.43
N LEU A 150 6.82 -19.64 3.00
CA LEU A 150 7.43 -20.76 3.69
C LEU A 150 8.71 -20.26 4.34
N VAL A 151 8.65 -20.03 5.65
CA VAL A 151 9.77 -19.44 6.39
C VAL A 151 10.66 -20.56 6.95
N MET A 152 11.90 -20.57 6.52
CA MET A 152 12.94 -21.48 6.99
C MET A 152 13.80 -20.75 8.03
N ALA A 153 14.07 -21.40 9.16
CA ALA A 153 15.09 -20.97 10.10
C ALA A 153 16.50 -21.29 9.57
N ASP A 154 17.51 -20.77 10.26
CA ASP A 154 18.93 -20.92 9.89
C ASP A 154 19.41 -22.38 9.84
N ASP A 155 18.74 -23.27 10.55
CA ASP A 155 19.03 -24.71 10.61
C ASP A 155 18.18 -25.53 9.63
N GLU A 156 17.64 -24.87 8.59
CA GLU A 156 16.75 -25.45 7.58
C GLU A 156 15.45 -26.01 8.17
N GLN A 157 15.10 -25.67 9.41
CA GLN A 157 13.81 -26.04 9.97
C GLN A 157 12.72 -25.10 9.44
N LEU A 158 11.66 -25.70 8.87
CA LEU A 158 10.45 -24.96 8.53
C LEU A 158 9.77 -24.49 9.82
N LEU A 159 9.70 -23.17 10.05
CA LEU A 159 9.07 -22.61 11.25
C LEU A 159 7.55 -22.74 11.19
N SER A 160 6.93 -22.22 10.13
CA SER A 160 5.50 -22.30 9.87
C SER A 160 5.16 -21.65 8.51
N PRO A 161 4.17 -22.16 7.76
CA PRO A 161 3.60 -21.39 6.65
C PRO A 161 2.86 -20.16 7.19
N ILE A 162 3.14 -18.98 6.62
CA ILE A 162 2.50 -17.71 6.97
C ILE A 162 1.87 -17.10 5.73
N ILE A 163 0.70 -16.49 5.89
CA ILE A 163 0.12 -15.60 4.89
C ILE A 163 0.57 -14.18 5.20
N ALA A 164 1.22 -13.54 4.24
CA ALA A 164 1.45 -12.11 4.25
C ALA A 164 0.40 -11.38 3.43
N GLU A 165 -0.10 -10.27 3.96
CA GLU A 165 -0.97 -9.35 3.26
C GLU A 165 -0.41 -7.94 3.35
N VAL A 166 -0.23 -7.29 2.20
CA VAL A 166 -0.03 -5.85 2.15
C VAL A 166 -1.39 -5.22 1.85
N ARG A 167 -1.85 -4.36 2.74
CA ARG A 167 -3.11 -3.63 2.61
C ARG A 167 -2.79 -2.19 2.31
N VAL A 168 -3.40 -1.61 1.28
CA VAL A 168 -3.25 -0.20 0.93
C VAL A 168 -4.64 0.43 0.80
N TRP A 169 -4.82 1.61 1.40
CA TRP A 169 -6.10 2.31 1.41
C TRP A 169 -5.97 3.82 1.18
N GLU A 170 -7.07 4.42 0.69
CA GLU A 170 -7.28 5.85 0.42
C GLU A 170 -8.77 6.21 0.58
#